data_AF-A0A7Y5JT04-F1
#
_entry.id   AF-A0A7Y5JT04-F1
#
_cell.length_a   1.000
_cell.length_b   1.000
_cell.length_c   1.000
_cell.angle_alpha   90.00
_cell.angle_beta   90.00
_cell.angle_gamma   90.00
#
_symmetry.space_group_name_H-M   'P 1'
#
loop_
_entity.id
_entity.type
_entity.pdbx_description
1 polymer ?
#
loop_
_entity_poly.entity_id
_entity_poly.type
_entity_poly.pdbx_seq_one_letter_code
_entity_poly.pdbx_strand_id
1 'polypeptide(L)'
;MTDRRAEALVDLWLRKPTAATADVEASGPEMLDDVELARWRRFTHPASARSYAVVHALARNEIGRLAGRDPASIRFDRTCETCGAQHGRPRLLDDRKLHLSLSRTPGLVAVALSR
;
A
#
# COMPACT_ATOMS: atom_id res chain seq x y z
N MET A 1 -22.65 -24.45 -20.39
CA MET A 1 -21.83 -24.45 -19.17
C MET A 1 -20.89 -23.26 -19.28
N THR A 2 -21.38 -22.07 -18.93
CA THR A 2 -20.67 -20.80 -19.14
C THR A 2 -19.70 -20.60 -17.99
N ASP A 3 -18.40 -20.64 -18.28
CA ASP A 3 -17.33 -20.25 -17.37
C ASP A 3 -17.48 -18.75 -17.07
N ARG A 4 -18.32 -18.44 -16.08
CA ARG A 4 -18.32 -17.15 -15.40
C ARG A 4 -17.02 -17.15 -14.61
N ARG A 5 -15.92 -16.70 -15.25
CA ARG A 5 -14.82 -16.10 -14.49
C ARG A 5 -15.49 -15.10 -13.57
N ALA A 6 -15.51 -15.37 -12.28
CA ALA A 6 -16.18 -14.52 -11.31
C ALA A 6 -15.71 -13.08 -11.58
N GLU A 7 -16.66 -12.19 -11.82
CA GLU A 7 -16.40 -10.78 -12.05
C GLU A 7 -15.82 -10.24 -10.74
N ALA A 8 -14.50 -10.25 -10.63
CA ALA A 8 -13.83 -9.75 -9.44
C ALA A 8 -13.97 -8.23 -9.45
N LEU A 9 -14.79 -7.69 -8.56
CA LEU A 9 -14.87 -6.26 -8.33
C LEU A 9 -13.53 -5.81 -7.71
N VAL A 10 -12.93 -4.80 -8.34
CA VAL A 10 -11.70 -4.18 -7.87
C VAL A 10 -11.99 -2.73 -7.57
N ASP A 11 -11.79 -2.34 -6.32
CA ASP A 11 -11.78 -0.94 -5.94
C ASP A 11 -10.38 -0.36 -6.19
N LEU A 12 -10.34 0.80 -6.84
CA LEU A 12 -9.09 1.49 -7.22
C LEU A 12 -9.06 2.90 -6.67
N TRP A 13 -8.03 3.22 -5.90
CA TRP A 13 -7.77 4.56 -5.38
C TRP A 13 -6.55 5.16 -6.04
N LEU A 14 -6.67 6.39 -6.50
CA LEU A 14 -5.61 7.16 -7.14
C LEU A 14 -5.33 8.45 -6.37
N ARG A 15 -4.05 8.77 -6.20
CA ARG A 15 -3.59 10.01 -5.57
C ARG A 15 -2.35 10.57 -6.27
N LYS A 16 -2.25 11.89 -6.37
CA LYS A 16 -1.01 12.57 -6.76
C LYS A 16 -0.16 12.80 -5.50
N PRO A 17 1.07 12.26 -5.40
CA PRO A 17 1.93 12.43 -4.24
C PRO A 17 2.64 13.79 -4.29
N THR A 18 1.96 14.85 -3.90
CA THR A 18 2.52 16.21 -3.74
C THR A 18 3.09 16.40 -2.34
N ALA A 19 3.91 17.44 -2.14
CA ALA A 19 4.40 17.79 -0.79
C ALA A 19 3.22 17.97 0.18
N ALA A 20 2.21 18.75 -0.22
CA ALA A 20 1.01 18.97 0.58
C ALA A 20 0.28 17.69 0.97
N THR A 21 0.20 16.68 0.09
CA THR A 21 -0.43 15.39 0.45
C THR A 21 0.41 14.54 1.37
N ALA A 22 1.73 14.74 1.41
CA ALA A 22 2.63 13.95 2.26
C ALA A 22 2.77 14.54 3.67
N ASP A 23 2.46 15.82 3.84
CA ASP A 23 2.49 16.50 5.14
C ASP A 23 1.18 16.30 5.94
N VAL A 24 0.15 15.70 5.35
CA VAL A 24 -1.05 15.27 6.09
C VAL A 24 -0.66 14.04 6.91
N GLU A 25 -0.91 14.05 8.22
CA GLU A 25 -0.59 12.94 9.16
C GLU A 25 -1.10 11.56 8.69
N ALA A 26 -2.12 11.54 7.84
CA ALA A 26 -2.66 10.32 7.24
C ALA A 26 -1.88 9.85 6.00
N SER A 27 -0.77 10.48 5.61
CA SER A 27 -0.06 10.26 4.35
C SER A 27 1.46 10.45 4.39
N GLY A 28 2.03 10.79 5.54
CA GLY A 28 3.46 10.93 5.75
C GLY A 28 4.17 9.65 6.22
N PRO A 29 5.49 9.73 6.48
CA PRO A 29 6.31 8.59 6.90
C PRO A 29 5.93 8.03 8.28
N GLU A 30 5.19 8.77 9.10
CA GLU A 30 4.64 8.34 10.39
C GLU A 30 3.67 7.15 10.29
N MET A 31 3.08 6.94 9.11
CA MET A 31 2.21 5.81 8.81
C MET A 31 2.96 4.54 8.36
N LEU A 32 4.29 4.59 8.29
CA LEU A 32 5.12 3.47 7.83
C LEU A 32 5.50 2.56 9.01
N ASP A 33 5.47 1.25 8.78
CA ASP A 33 6.08 0.31 9.73
C ASP A 33 7.62 0.35 9.66
N ASP A 34 8.29 -0.35 10.57
CA ASP A 34 9.76 -0.33 10.65
C ASP A 34 10.46 -0.77 9.35
N VAL A 35 9.90 -1.77 8.66
CA VAL A 35 10.47 -2.30 7.41
C VAL A 35 10.33 -1.26 6.30
N GLU A 36 9.16 -0.66 6.22
CA GLU A 36 8.85 0.37 5.24
C GLU A 36 9.62 1.66 5.50
N LEU A 37 9.75 2.07 6.76
CA LEU A 37 10.52 3.23 7.17
C LEU A 37 12.01 3.04 6.84
N ALA A 38 12.56 1.86 7.10
CA ALA A 38 13.92 1.52 6.70
C ALA A 38 14.11 1.58 5.18
N ARG A 39 13.11 1.16 4.39
CA ARG A 39 13.14 1.29 2.93
C ARG A 39 12.97 2.74 2.47
N TRP A 40 12.09 3.50 3.12
CA TRP A 40 11.83 4.90 2.82
C TRP A 40 13.10 5.74 3.00
N ARG A 41 13.84 5.53 4.09
CA ARG A 41 15.12 6.20 4.38
C ARG A 41 16.22 5.95 3.35
N ARG A 42 16.11 4.91 2.52
CA ARG A 42 17.08 4.59 1.46
C ARG A 42 16.85 5.36 0.16
N PHE A 43 15.71 6.03 0.00
CA PHE A 43 15.47 6.84 -1.19
C PHE A 43 16.34 8.10 -1.16
N THR A 44 17.15 8.28 -2.20
CA THR A 44 17.93 9.51 -2.40
C THR A 44 17.10 10.63 -3.03
N HIS A 45 16.07 10.28 -3.80
CA HIS A 45 15.23 11.26 -4.49
C HIS A 45 13.94 11.55 -3.70
N PRO A 46 13.68 12.82 -3.29
CA PRO A 46 12.54 13.17 -2.45
C PRO A 46 11.18 12.78 -3.04
N ALA A 47 11.00 12.89 -4.36
CA ALA A 47 9.73 12.51 -5.00
C ALA A 47 9.47 10.99 -4.94
N SER A 48 10.53 10.18 -5.01
CA SER A 48 10.43 8.72 -4.87
C SER A 48 10.11 8.32 -3.43
N ALA A 49 10.75 8.98 -2.45
CA ALA A 49 10.48 8.80 -1.02
C ALA A 49 9.02 9.15 -0.70
N ARG A 50 8.56 10.30 -1.21
CA ARG A 50 7.18 10.77 -1.02
C ARG A 50 6.14 9.82 -1.60
N SER A 51 6.32 9.41 -2.86
CA SER A 51 5.39 8.48 -3.52
C SER A 51 5.37 7.11 -2.83
N TYR A 52 6.47 6.73 -2.19
CA TYR A 52 6.51 5.54 -1.35
C TYR A 52 5.69 5.72 -0.06
N ALA A 53 5.87 6.82 0.68
CA ALA A 53 5.07 7.09 1.88
C ALA A 53 3.56 7.15 1.56
N VAL A 54 3.19 7.96 0.57
CA VAL A 54 1.79 8.20 0.20
C VAL A 54 1.07 6.91 -0.23
N VAL A 55 1.72 6.02 -1.01
CA VAL A 55 1.04 4.78 -1.44
C VAL A 55 0.77 3.82 -0.28
N HIS A 56 1.70 3.74 0.68
CA HIS A 56 1.56 2.88 1.85
C HIS A 56 0.52 3.43 2.83
N ALA A 57 0.53 4.73 3.08
CA ALA A 57 -0.47 5.37 3.91
C ALA A 57 -1.88 5.31 3.28
N LEU A 58 -2.01 5.53 1.97
CA LEU A 58 -3.28 5.34 1.24
C LEU A 58 -3.80 3.91 1.40
N ALA A 59 -2.92 2.91 1.27
CA ALA A 59 -3.30 1.52 1.46
C ALA A 59 -3.81 1.26 2.88
N ARG A 60 -3.09 1.71 3.92
CA ARG A 60 -3.51 1.57 5.31
C ARG A 60 -4.86 2.22 5.59
N ASN A 61 -5.09 3.42 5.08
CA ASN A 61 -6.36 4.14 5.28
C ASN A 61 -7.54 3.40 4.64
N GLU A 62 -7.41 2.99 3.37
CA GLU A 62 -8.52 2.35 2.67
C GLU A 62 -8.80 0.95 3.20
N ILE A 63 -7.76 0.21 3.58
CA ILE A 63 -7.91 -1.08 4.25
C ILE A 63 -8.54 -0.90 5.63
N GLY A 64 -8.04 0.05 6.43
CA GLY A 64 -8.59 0.34 7.76
C GLY A 64 -10.07 0.69 7.67
N ARG A 65 -10.45 1.53 6.70
CA ARG A 65 -11.85 1.88 6.41
C ARG A 65 -12.69 0.66 6.04
N LEU A 66 -12.20 -0.22 5.16
CA LEU A 66 -12.91 -1.43 4.73
C LEU A 66 -13.01 -2.50 5.83
N ALA A 67 -12.01 -2.59 6.70
CA ALA A 67 -11.93 -3.59 7.77
C ALA A 67 -12.47 -3.09 9.12
N GLY A 68 -12.83 -1.81 9.24
CA GLY A 68 -13.23 -1.20 10.52
C GLY A 68 -12.09 -1.17 11.54
N ARG A 69 -10.86 -0.93 11.10
CA ARG A 69 -9.63 -0.97 11.92
C ARG A 69 -8.86 0.34 11.81
N ASP A 70 -8.09 0.62 12.86
CA ASP A 70 -7.11 1.70 12.84
C ASP A 70 -6.12 1.47 11.67
N PRO A 71 -5.98 2.43 10.74
CA PRO A 71 -4.99 2.39 9.67
C PRO A 71 -3.58 2.05 10.16
N ALA A 72 -3.14 2.59 11.30
CA ALA A 72 -1.80 2.34 11.85
C ALA A 72 -1.61 0.88 12.30
N SER A 73 -2.70 0.16 12.57
CA SER A 73 -2.67 -1.26 12.95
C SER A 73 -2.55 -2.23 11.75
N ILE A 74 -2.66 -1.73 10.52
CA ILE A 74 -2.64 -2.56 9.31
C ILE A 74 -1.20 -2.99 9.00
N ARG A 75 -1.02 -4.31 8.94
CA ARG A 75 0.28 -4.95 8.69
C ARG A 75 0.30 -5.70 7.37
N PHE A 76 1.36 -5.46 6.61
CA PHE A 76 1.66 -6.15 5.37
C PHE A 76 2.88 -7.03 5.53
N ASP A 77 2.91 -8.12 4.80
CA ASP A 77 4.12 -8.88 4.56
C ASP A 77 4.45 -8.85 3.07
N ARG A 78 5.72 -8.56 2.77
CA ARG A 78 6.29 -8.58 1.43
C ARG A 78 7.47 -9.53 1.34
N THR A 79 7.52 -10.55 2.20
CA THR A 79 8.52 -11.60 2.11
C THR A 79 8.39 -12.30 0.75
N CYS A 80 9.47 -12.27 -0.02
CA CYS A 80 9.56 -13.00 -1.27
C CYS A 80 9.66 -14.49 -0.96
N GLU A 81 8.74 -15.29 -1.51
CA GLU A 81 8.70 -16.75 -1.33
C GLU A 81 9.94 -17.46 -1.87
N THR A 82 10.72 -16.80 -2.73
CA THR A 82 11.92 -17.36 -3.36
C THR A 82 13.20 -17.07 -2.59
N CYS A 83 13.35 -15.87 -2.00
CA CYS A 83 14.62 -15.44 -1.39
C CYS A 83 14.50 -14.87 0.03
N GLY A 84 13.29 -14.75 0.58
CA GLY A 84 13.05 -14.22 1.92
C GLY A 84 13.17 -12.71 2.08
N ALA A 85 13.61 -11.97 1.05
CA ALA A 85 13.75 -10.52 1.12
C ALA A 85 12.40 -9.77 0.97
N GLN A 86 12.35 -8.52 1.42
CA GLN A 86 11.13 -7.67 1.47
C GLN A 86 10.77 -7.03 0.10
N HIS A 87 10.61 -7.86 -0.93
CA HIS A 87 10.21 -7.43 -2.28
C HIS A 87 9.18 -8.33 -2.96
N GLY A 88 8.57 -9.25 -2.22
CA GLY A 88 7.45 -10.05 -2.67
C GLY A 88 6.17 -9.24 -2.88
N ARG A 89 5.14 -9.96 -3.33
CA ARG A 89 3.78 -9.45 -3.43
C ARG A 89 3.26 -9.12 -2.03
N PRO A 90 2.69 -7.92 -1.80
CA PRO A 90 2.13 -7.58 -0.50
C PRO A 90 0.93 -8.46 -0.16
N ARG A 91 0.91 -8.97 1.07
CA ARG A 91 -0.19 -9.74 1.63
C ARG A 91 -0.58 -9.11 2.97
N LEU A 92 -1.87 -8.86 3.19
CA LEU A 92 -2.32 -8.51 4.53
C LEU A 92 -2.09 -9.69 5.46
N LEU A 93 -1.62 -9.42 6.67
CA LEU A 93 -1.42 -10.48 7.67
C LEU A 93 -2.73 -10.93 8.31
N ASP A 94 -3.66 -10.00 8.51
CA ASP A 94 -4.86 -10.23 9.32
C ASP A 94 -6.14 -10.49 8.49
N ASP A 95 -6.11 -10.27 7.17
CA ASP A 95 -7.19 -10.67 6.24
C ASP A 95 -6.57 -11.24 4.95
N ARG A 96 -6.45 -12.57 4.89
CA ARG A 96 -5.84 -13.28 3.75
C ARG A 96 -6.72 -13.31 2.50
N LYS A 97 -8.01 -12.97 2.62
CA LYS A 97 -8.95 -12.93 1.49
C LYS A 97 -8.89 -11.59 0.76
N LEU A 98 -8.43 -10.52 1.42
CA LEU A 98 -8.22 -9.24 0.78
C LEU A 98 -6.92 -9.25 -0.03
N HIS A 99 -7.04 -9.10 -1.34
CA HIS A 99 -5.90 -8.94 -2.23
C HIS A 99 -5.51 -7.46 -2.35
N LEU A 100 -4.22 -7.18 -2.25
CA LEU A 100 -3.65 -5.83 -2.34
C LEU A 100 -2.68 -5.73 -3.52
N SER A 101 -2.78 -4.64 -4.27
CA SER A 101 -1.78 -4.21 -5.24
C SER A 101 -1.43 -2.74 -5.02
N LEU A 102 -0.13 -2.42 -5.07
CA LEU A 102 0.41 -1.08 -4.91
C LEU A 102 1.21 -0.72 -6.16
N SER A 103 0.92 0.43 -6.77
CA SER A 103 1.70 0.99 -7.88
C SER A 103 2.04 2.44 -7.62
N ARG A 104 3.22 2.88 -8.05
CA ARG A 104 3.67 4.25 -7.85
C ARG A 104 4.61 4.72 -8.94
N THR A 105 4.46 5.99 -9.27
CA THR A 105 5.44 6.85 -9.93
C THR A 105 5.61 8.12 -9.08
N PRO A 106 6.62 8.96 -9.35
CA PRO A 106 6.73 10.27 -8.69
C PRO A 106 5.51 11.18 -8.83
N GLY A 107 4.62 10.95 -9.82
CA GLY A 107 3.47 11.81 -10.12
C GLY A 107 2.10 11.19 -9.83
N LEU A 108 2.02 9.88 -9.59
CA LEU A 108 0.77 9.17 -9.32
C LEU A 108 1.04 7.92 -8.50
N VAL A 109 0.21 7.68 -7.49
CA VAL A 109 0.14 6.40 -6.79
C VAL A 109 -1.24 5.77 -6.97
N ALA A 110 -1.25 4.45 -6.95
CA ALA A 110 -2.46 3.65 -7.07
C ALA A 110 -2.47 2.53 -6.04
N VAL A 111 -3.61 2.34 -5.39
CA VAL A 111 -3.91 1.19 -4.54
C VAL A 111 -5.11 0.48 -5.14
N ALA A 112 -5.01 -0.82 -5.35
CA ALA A 112 -6.14 -1.64 -5.78
C ALA A 112 -6.41 -2.74 -4.75
N LEU A 113 -7.69 -2.93 -4.43
CA LEU A 113 -8.17 -3.96 -3.51
C LEU A 113 -9.24 -4.82 -4.17
N SER A 114 -9.21 -6.12 -3.88
CA SER A 114 -10.27 -7.07 -4.28
C SER A 114 -10.44 -8.18 -3.24
N ARG A 115 -11.54 -8.92 -3.32
CA ARG A 115 -11.82 -10.11 -2.50
C ARG A 115 -12.00 -11.36 -3.35
#